data_AF-A0A972LUK5-F1
#
_entry.id   AF-A0A972LUK5-F1
#
_cell.length_a   1.000
_cell.length_b   1.000
_cell.length_c   1.000
_cell.angle_alpha   90.00
_cell.angle_beta   90.00
_cell.angle_gamma   90.00
#
_symmetry.space_group_name_H-M   'P 1'
#
loop_
_entity.id
_entity.type
_entity.pdbx_description
1 polymer ?
#
loop_
_entity_poly.entity_id
_entity_poly.type
_entity_poly.pdbx_seq_one_letter_code
_entity_poly.pdbx_strand_id
1 'polypeptide(L)'
;MSGTTPLSSAETTDLRRWKNPVLLFATAVLLGHAPLAAFHLRSLWQQEQYQYFPFVIAAAIYFLWSRWQQAPDRSSVTSSQQNKTGAALPLWIAAVAVMTLIGAILLVSPWLAFVSLNIGLAAVFAMLGRQRAIPYLWGIWLLLWLLIPLPLGVDNRLITYLQKLSSQLSSAILELLGILHLMSGNVLQLPTKEFFVDEACSGIISVMSMIACAAIYAVWKNRSFAHLIALVLMGVTWALVLNVLRICLIAAVFHFFDYDLSTGAVHEALGLMLFLLMFLALVSTDYLLLLMLSPIDTALLGGIGQENLFVRLWNRTQGNRTEDGESTVAASGETLSDAEAEGRILAWPRMSTAVAWSIPFLILGIVQLIWMPSSDTAGAAQALERALALDDQSLPRTLGPWIRDSFEAVERDAYSDFGKYSRTYRYRHQHNEGVIATVSLDFPYLGGWHDLCMCYLNAGWTIHDRSIESREDPQRGGNWKFVVGELEDSAMGRAFISFAGFDAQGMAAEPAGDAILFRPWFRLRRRLLLKVSPQLFQVQVFASGTSAEDQELRQDLQQLLFDSRVKFRNSVTATQVE
;
A
#
# COMPACT_ATOMS: atom_id res chain seq x y z
N MET A 1 22.86 -44.81 -49.95
CA MET A 1 22.36 -45.03 -48.58
C MET A 1 22.84 -43.86 -47.72
N SER A 2 21.97 -42.87 -47.50
CA SER A 2 22.23 -41.77 -46.56
C SER A 2 20.96 -41.61 -45.74
N GLY A 3 21.03 -42.12 -44.51
CA GLY A 3 19.92 -42.13 -43.57
C GLY A 3 19.60 -40.72 -43.06
N THR A 4 18.32 -40.39 -43.07
CA THR A 4 17.76 -39.29 -42.29
C THR A 4 17.27 -39.87 -40.97
N THR A 5 18.06 -39.69 -39.91
CA THR A 5 17.62 -39.88 -38.53
C THR A 5 16.51 -38.88 -38.22
N PRO A 6 15.34 -39.30 -37.70
CA PRO A 6 14.31 -38.37 -37.29
C PRO A 6 14.79 -37.59 -36.07
N LEU A 7 14.67 -36.26 -36.13
CA LEU A 7 14.91 -35.37 -34.99
C LEU A 7 14.09 -35.83 -33.78
N SER A 8 14.73 -35.88 -32.62
CA SER A 8 14.14 -36.41 -31.40
C SER A 8 12.90 -35.59 -31.01
N SER A 9 11.90 -36.27 -30.47
CA SER A 9 10.63 -35.68 -30.03
C SER A 9 10.79 -34.54 -29.02
N ALA A 10 11.96 -34.41 -28.37
CA ALA A 10 12.24 -33.37 -27.37
C ALA A 10 12.40 -31.95 -27.98
N GLU A 11 13.03 -31.81 -29.15
CA GLU A 11 13.23 -30.48 -29.79
C GLU A 11 11.93 -29.91 -30.37
N THR A 12 11.01 -30.78 -30.79
CA THR A 12 9.70 -30.34 -31.31
C THR A 12 8.77 -29.80 -30.22
N THR A 13 8.98 -30.17 -28.95
CA THR A 13 8.22 -29.65 -27.80
C THR A 13 8.58 -28.20 -27.45
N ASP A 14 9.85 -27.81 -27.58
CA ASP A 14 10.29 -26.45 -27.24
C ASP A 14 9.87 -25.39 -28.27
N LEU A 15 9.87 -25.73 -29.57
CA LEU A 15 9.36 -24.85 -30.63
C LEU A 15 7.82 -24.71 -30.60
N ARG A 16 7.10 -25.65 -29.98
CA ARG A 16 5.64 -25.58 -29.80
C ARG A 16 5.23 -24.61 -28.67
N ARG A 17 6.08 -24.42 -27.64
CA ARG A 17 5.83 -23.48 -26.53
C ARG A 17 5.72 -22.03 -26.99
N TRP A 18 6.52 -21.62 -27.98
CA TRP A 18 6.51 -20.26 -28.57
C TRP A 18 5.29 -19.99 -29.48
N LYS A 19 4.49 -21.01 -29.78
CA LYS A 19 3.24 -20.90 -30.56
C LYS A 19 1.99 -20.76 -29.68
N ASN A 20 2.11 -20.65 -28.35
CA ASN A 20 0.93 -20.46 -27.50
C ASN A 20 0.51 -18.97 -27.46
N PRO A 21 -0.62 -18.58 -28.07
CA PRO A 21 -1.06 -17.19 -28.12
C PRO A 21 -1.31 -16.58 -26.72
N VAL A 22 -1.65 -17.40 -25.72
CA VAL A 22 -1.86 -16.93 -24.35
C VAL A 22 -0.54 -16.55 -23.67
N LEU A 23 0.53 -17.32 -23.93
CA LEU A 23 1.86 -17.02 -23.39
C LEU A 23 2.42 -15.72 -24.00
N LEU A 24 2.23 -15.53 -25.31
CA LEU A 24 2.61 -14.28 -25.98
C LEU A 24 1.89 -13.08 -25.35
N PHE A 25 0.57 -13.18 -25.19
CA PHE A 25 -0.24 -12.12 -24.58
C PHE A 25 0.16 -11.85 -23.13
N ALA A 26 0.36 -12.89 -22.32
CA ALA A 26 0.82 -12.75 -20.94
C ALA A 26 2.20 -12.07 -20.86
N THR A 27 3.12 -12.44 -21.74
CA THR A 27 4.45 -11.81 -21.83
C THR A 27 4.34 -10.34 -22.22
N ALA A 28 3.48 -10.00 -23.18
CA ALA A 28 3.24 -8.62 -23.57
C ALA A 28 2.62 -7.79 -22.44
N VAL A 29 1.66 -8.34 -21.69
CA VAL A 29 1.10 -7.70 -20.49
C VAL A 29 2.21 -7.45 -19.46
N LEU A 30 3.04 -8.44 -19.15
CA LEU A 30 4.12 -8.28 -18.18
C LEU A 30 5.16 -7.24 -18.62
N LEU A 31 5.66 -7.33 -19.85
CA LEU A 31 6.65 -6.40 -20.40
C LEU A 31 6.09 -4.98 -20.51
N GLY A 32 4.83 -4.84 -20.93
CA GLY A 32 4.15 -3.56 -21.04
C GLY A 32 3.98 -2.84 -19.73
N HIS A 33 3.93 -3.55 -18.59
CA HIS A 33 3.83 -2.93 -17.26
C HIS A 33 5.17 -2.89 -16.51
N ALA A 34 6.20 -3.59 -16.99
CA ALA A 34 7.45 -3.83 -16.25
C ALA A 34 8.12 -2.57 -15.69
N PRO A 35 8.26 -1.44 -16.42
CA PRO A 35 8.94 -0.26 -15.90
C PRO A 35 8.23 0.32 -14.67
N LEU A 36 6.95 0.69 -14.78
CA LEU A 36 6.19 1.25 -13.67
C LEU A 36 5.91 0.22 -12.56
N ALA A 37 5.73 -1.06 -12.91
CA ALA A 37 5.57 -2.11 -11.92
C ALA A 37 6.85 -2.32 -11.09
N ALA A 38 8.03 -2.17 -11.67
CA ALA A 38 9.29 -2.24 -10.93
C ALA A 38 9.41 -1.10 -9.89
N PHE A 39 9.01 0.13 -10.26
CA PHE A 39 8.92 1.24 -9.29
C PHE A 39 7.93 0.94 -8.16
N HIS A 40 6.78 0.35 -8.49
CA HIS A 40 5.78 -0.05 -7.50
C HIS A 40 6.34 -1.09 -6.53
N LEU A 41 6.92 -2.19 -7.03
CA LEU A 41 7.50 -3.24 -6.20
C LEU A 41 8.66 -2.73 -5.34
N ARG A 42 9.49 -1.83 -5.87
CA ARG A 42 10.53 -1.15 -5.08
C ARG A 42 9.93 -0.31 -3.95
N SER A 43 8.82 0.39 -4.21
CA SER A 43 8.09 1.14 -3.18
C SER A 43 7.49 0.23 -2.12
N LEU A 44 6.97 -0.96 -2.49
CA LEU A 44 6.48 -1.94 -1.52
C LEU A 44 7.61 -2.49 -0.64
N TRP A 45 8.81 -2.68 -1.19
CA TRP A 45 9.96 -3.17 -0.42
C TRP A 45 10.36 -2.24 0.72
N GLN A 46 10.22 -0.94 0.46
CA GLN A 46 10.54 0.09 1.43
C GLN A 46 9.46 0.19 2.51
N GLN A 47 8.18 -0.10 2.20
CA GLN A 47 7.08 -0.05 3.17
C GLN A 47 7.05 -1.34 4.02
N GLU A 48 7.39 -1.24 5.31
CA GLU A 48 7.46 -2.40 6.22
C GLU A 48 6.19 -3.26 6.21
N GLN A 49 5.01 -2.63 6.25
CA GLN A 49 3.72 -3.32 6.21
C GLN A 49 3.46 -4.15 4.96
N TYR A 50 4.16 -3.89 3.84
CA TYR A 50 3.97 -4.59 2.57
C TYR A 50 5.09 -5.58 2.24
N GLN A 51 6.08 -5.77 3.11
CA GLN A 51 7.21 -6.68 2.86
C GLN A 51 6.79 -8.16 2.68
N TYR A 52 5.55 -8.53 3.00
CA TYR A 52 4.99 -9.85 2.70
C TYR A 52 4.76 -10.11 1.19
N PHE A 53 4.81 -9.09 0.34
CA PHE A 53 4.44 -9.18 -1.07
C PHE A 53 5.18 -10.27 -1.88
N PRO A 54 6.47 -10.62 -1.64
CA PRO A 54 7.15 -11.68 -2.37
C PRO A 54 6.50 -13.05 -2.12
N PHE A 55 6.00 -13.29 -0.90
CA PHE A 55 5.30 -14.53 -0.55
C PHE A 55 3.96 -14.64 -1.27
N VAL A 56 3.25 -13.53 -1.45
CA VAL A 56 1.99 -13.49 -2.22
C VAL A 56 2.24 -13.81 -3.70
N ILE A 57 3.30 -13.24 -4.30
CA ILE A 57 3.70 -13.54 -5.69
C ILE A 57 4.07 -15.02 -5.82
N ALA A 58 4.89 -15.55 -4.90
CA ALA A 58 5.30 -16.95 -4.90
C ALA A 58 4.08 -17.89 -4.76
N ALA A 59 3.15 -17.58 -3.85
CA ALA A 59 1.91 -18.35 -3.66
C ALA A 59 1.03 -18.32 -4.92
N ALA A 60 0.85 -17.16 -5.55
CA ALA A 60 0.07 -17.05 -6.78
C ALA A 60 0.67 -17.86 -7.94
N ILE A 61 1.99 -17.79 -8.12
CA ILE A 61 2.72 -18.59 -9.13
C ILE A 61 2.57 -20.09 -8.82
N TYR A 62 2.81 -20.49 -7.56
CA TYR A 62 2.71 -21.88 -7.13
C TYR A 62 1.30 -22.45 -7.33
N PHE A 63 0.25 -21.74 -6.91
CA PHE A 63 -1.13 -22.19 -7.08
C PHE A 63 -1.53 -22.27 -8.55
N LEU A 64 -1.13 -21.29 -9.38
CA LEU A 64 -1.39 -21.33 -10.80
C LEU A 64 -0.72 -22.52 -11.46
N TRP A 65 0.57 -22.74 -11.16
CA TRP A 65 1.35 -23.85 -11.72
C TRP A 65 0.83 -25.22 -11.28
N SER A 66 0.59 -25.40 -9.97
CA SER A 66 0.07 -26.64 -9.39
C SER A 66 -1.29 -27.01 -9.96
N ARG A 67 -2.21 -26.04 -10.03
CA ARG A 67 -3.56 -26.27 -10.57
C ARG A 67 -3.58 -26.39 -12.09
N TRP A 68 -2.66 -25.74 -12.80
CA TRP A 68 -2.52 -25.91 -14.25
C TRP A 68 -2.13 -27.32 -14.64
N GLN A 69 -1.25 -27.96 -13.86
CA GLN A 69 -0.84 -29.35 -14.11
C GLN A 69 -1.97 -30.36 -13.88
N GLN A 70 -2.82 -30.10 -12.89
CA GLN A 70 -3.95 -30.96 -12.53
C GLN A 70 -5.20 -30.71 -13.38
N ALA A 71 -5.29 -29.56 -14.05
CA ALA A 71 -6.49 -29.17 -14.79
C ALA A 71 -6.61 -29.93 -16.12
N PRO A 72 -7.72 -30.64 -16.36
CA PRO A 72 -7.99 -31.25 -17.66
C PRO A 72 -8.24 -30.18 -18.73
N ASP A 73 -7.99 -30.56 -19.98
CA ASP A 73 -8.30 -29.70 -21.12
C ASP A 73 -9.81 -29.48 -21.21
N ARG A 74 -10.25 -28.22 -21.36
CA ARG A 74 -11.66 -27.89 -21.21
C ARG A 74 -12.55 -28.50 -22.30
N SER A 75 -11.96 -28.91 -23.42
CA SER A 75 -12.65 -29.65 -24.50
C SER A 75 -13.07 -31.07 -24.12
N SER A 76 -12.46 -31.68 -23.09
CA SER A 76 -12.88 -33.00 -22.58
C SER A 76 -14.03 -32.90 -21.58
N VAL A 77 -14.40 -31.69 -21.16
CA VAL A 77 -15.50 -31.41 -20.22
C VAL A 77 -16.67 -30.86 -21.02
N THR A 78 -17.36 -31.73 -21.76
CA THR A 78 -18.53 -31.36 -22.56
C THR A 78 -19.75 -31.07 -21.68
N SER A 79 -20.29 -29.86 -21.80
CA SER A 79 -21.72 -29.58 -21.56
C SER A 79 -22.15 -28.34 -22.36
N SER A 80 -22.74 -28.58 -23.53
CA SER A 80 -23.86 -27.92 -24.24
C SER A 80 -24.12 -26.39 -24.19
N GLN A 81 -23.28 -25.54 -23.58
CA GLN A 81 -23.56 -24.11 -23.54
C GLN A 81 -22.26 -23.31 -23.56
N GLN A 82 -21.53 -23.44 -24.66
CA GLN A 82 -20.39 -22.57 -24.94
C GLN A 82 -20.95 -21.19 -25.32
N ASN A 83 -21.31 -20.41 -24.30
CA ASN A 83 -21.85 -19.06 -24.43
C ASN A 83 -20.97 -18.23 -25.37
N LYS A 84 -21.54 -17.87 -26.55
CA LYS A 84 -20.90 -17.01 -27.56
C LYS A 84 -20.47 -15.65 -26.97
N THR A 85 -21.13 -15.20 -25.90
CA THR A 85 -20.81 -13.99 -25.12
C THR A 85 -19.51 -14.08 -24.32
N GLY A 86 -19.00 -15.28 -24.03
CA GLY A 86 -17.81 -15.46 -23.18
C GLY A 86 -16.47 -15.27 -23.89
N ALA A 87 -16.43 -15.22 -25.22
CA ALA A 87 -15.18 -15.06 -25.98
C ALA A 87 -14.74 -13.58 -26.10
N ALA A 88 -15.68 -12.64 -25.99
CA ALA A 88 -15.38 -11.21 -25.98
C ALA A 88 -14.88 -10.70 -24.62
N LEU A 89 -15.19 -11.41 -23.52
CA LEU A 89 -14.87 -10.97 -22.16
C LEU A 89 -13.36 -10.73 -21.93
N PRO A 90 -12.43 -11.63 -22.29
CA PRO A 90 -10.99 -11.36 -22.12
C PRO A 90 -10.51 -10.16 -22.93
N LEU A 91 -11.10 -9.92 -24.10
CA LEU A 91 -10.75 -8.77 -24.96
C LEU A 91 -11.23 -7.45 -24.34
N TRP A 92 -12.45 -7.43 -23.79
CA TRP A 92 -12.95 -6.27 -23.04
C TRP A 92 -12.09 -5.97 -21.81
N ILE A 93 -11.71 -7.00 -21.04
CA ILE A 93 -10.82 -6.83 -19.89
C ILE A 93 -9.44 -6.32 -20.35
N ALA A 94 -8.90 -6.85 -21.44
CA ALA A 94 -7.64 -6.37 -22.02
C ALA A 94 -7.73 -4.90 -22.47
N ALA A 95 -8.84 -4.49 -23.09
CA ALA A 95 -9.08 -3.10 -23.47
C ALA A 95 -9.11 -2.17 -22.25
N VAL A 96 -9.80 -2.57 -21.17
CA VAL A 96 -9.81 -1.82 -19.90
C VAL A 96 -8.41 -1.72 -19.30
N ALA A 97 -7.63 -2.81 -19.34
CA ALA A 97 -6.23 -2.78 -18.90
C ALA A 97 -5.39 -1.80 -19.74
N VAL A 98 -5.49 -1.82 -21.08
CA VAL A 98 -4.78 -0.87 -21.95
C VAL A 98 -5.17 0.58 -21.62
N MET A 99 -6.47 0.88 -21.48
CA MET A 99 -6.94 2.22 -21.13
C MET A 99 -6.43 2.66 -19.75
N THR A 100 -6.40 1.74 -18.79
CA THR A 100 -5.89 2.00 -17.43
C THR A 100 -4.38 2.21 -17.44
N LEU A 101 -3.62 1.48 -18.26
CA LEU A 101 -2.18 1.67 -18.45
C LEU A 101 -1.87 3.00 -19.12
N ILE A 102 -2.63 3.41 -20.14
CA ILE A 102 -2.51 4.74 -20.75
C ILE A 102 -2.70 5.81 -19.66
N GLY A 103 -3.74 5.67 -18.83
CA GLY A 103 -3.90 6.48 -17.63
C GLY A 103 -2.64 6.41 -16.76
N ALA A 104 -2.20 5.24 -16.32
CA ALA A 104 -1.03 5.12 -15.45
C ALA A 104 0.24 5.81 -15.99
N ILE A 105 0.46 5.79 -17.31
CA ILE A 105 1.60 6.45 -17.98
C ILE A 105 1.42 7.96 -18.03
N LEU A 106 0.26 8.44 -18.50
CA LEU A 106 -0.04 9.88 -18.55
C LEU A 106 0.03 10.52 -17.16
N LEU A 107 -0.26 9.72 -16.14
CA LEU A 107 -0.34 10.11 -14.75
C LEU A 107 0.91 9.72 -13.95
N VAL A 108 1.93 9.14 -14.61
CA VAL A 108 3.18 8.63 -14.02
C VAL A 108 2.94 7.96 -12.65
N SER A 109 1.97 7.04 -12.61
CA SER A 109 1.42 6.47 -11.37
C SER A 109 1.73 4.97 -11.30
N PRO A 110 2.79 4.56 -10.58
CA PRO A 110 3.12 3.15 -10.38
C PRO A 110 1.97 2.33 -9.79
N TRP A 111 1.23 2.93 -8.86
CA TRP A 111 0.04 2.32 -8.25
C TRP A 111 -1.02 1.98 -9.31
N LEU A 112 -1.34 2.94 -10.19
CA LEU A 112 -2.34 2.74 -11.24
C LEU A 112 -1.84 1.75 -12.31
N ALA A 113 -0.53 1.72 -12.57
CA ALA A 113 0.07 0.71 -13.44
C ALA A 113 -0.07 -0.69 -12.85
N PHE A 114 0.05 -0.85 -11.53
CA PHE A 114 -0.12 -2.15 -10.88
C PHE A 114 -1.60 -2.60 -10.84
N VAL A 115 -2.55 -1.66 -10.71
CA VAL A 115 -3.98 -1.92 -10.93
C VAL A 115 -4.24 -2.37 -12.36
N SER A 116 -3.68 -1.67 -13.34
CA SER A 116 -3.75 -2.06 -14.75
C SER A 116 -3.18 -3.45 -14.99
N LEU A 117 -2.03 -3.78 -14.39
CA LEU A 117 -1.41 -5.09 -14.48
C LEU A 117 -2.35 -6.18 -13.93
N ASN A 118 -2.97 -5.95 -12.78
CA ASN A 118 -3.94 -6.88 -12.19
C ASN A 118 -5.17 -7.11 -13.09
N ILE A 119 -5.67 -6.07 -13.75
CA ILE A 119 -6.75 -6.19 -14.75
C ILE A 119 -6.25 -6.96 -15.98
N GLY A 120 -5.04 -6.70 -16.46
CA GLY A 120 -4.41 -7.44 -17.56
C GLY A 120 -4.22 -8.93 -17.25
N LEU A 121 -3.80 -9.25 -16.02
CA LEU A 121 -3.70 -10.63 -15.54
C LEU A 121 -5.06 -11.31 -15.42
N ALA A 122 -6.13 -10.56 -15.12
CA ALA A 122 -7.50 -11.08 -15.19
C ALA A 122 -7.87 -11.54 -16.62
N ALA A 123 -7.45 -10.79 -17.64
CA ALA A 123 -7.63 -11.20 -19.04
C ALA A 123 -6.84 -12.47 -19.36
N VAL A 124 -5.57 -12.55 -18.92
CA VAL A 124 -4.73 -13.75 -19.06
C VAL A 124 -5.40 -14.96 -18.39
N PHE A 125 -5.89 -14.80 -17.16
CA PHE A 125 -6.56 -15.87 -16.43
C PHE A 125 -7.88 -16.28 -17.10
N ALA A 126 -8.65 -15.33 -17.61
CA ALA A 126 -9.86 -15.63 -18.39
C ALA A 126 -9.52 -16.43 -19.66
N MET A 127 -8.39 -16.15 -20.32
CA MET A 127 -7.90 -16.93 -21.47
C MET A 127 -7.43 -18.33 -21.06
N LEU A 128 -6.66 -18.46 -19.98
CA LEU A 128 -6.18 -19.74 -19.45
C LEU A 128 -7.35 -20.63 -19.01
N GLY A 129 -8.34 -20.07 -18.32
CA GLY A 129 -9.55 -20.77 -17.90
C GLY A 129 -10.41 -21.27 -19.06
N ARG A 130 -10.23 -20.73 -20.27
CA ARG A 130 -10.87 -21.26 -21.49
C ARG A 130 -10.10 -22.42 -22.10
N GLN A 131 -8.78 -22.50 -21.91
CA GLN A 131 -7.97 -23.64 -22.34
C GLN A 131 -8.15 -24.83 -21.41
N ARG A 132 -8.09 -24.59 -20.11
CA ARG A 132 -8.13 -25.61 -19.07
C ARG A 132 -9.13 -25.25 -17.99
N ALA A 133 -9.77 -26.27 -17.42
CA ALA A 133 -10.70 -26.09 -16.30
C ALA A 133 -9.93 -25.92 -14.98
N ILE A 134 -9.20 -24.80 -14.85
CA ILE A 134 -8.37 -24.52 -13.66
C ILE A 134 -9.28 -24.17 -12.47
N PRO A 135 -9.25 -24.94 -11.38
CA PRO A 135 -10.08 -24.67 -10.23
C PRO A 135 -9.68 -23.36 -9.54
N TYR A 136 -10.68 -22.61 -9.07
CA TYR A 136 -10.49 -21.51 -8.14
C TYR A 136 -9.52 -20.40 -8.62
N LEU A 137 -9.50 -20.15 -9.95
CA LEU A 137 -8.63 -19.18 -10.61
C LEU A 137 -8.91 -17.73 -10.17
N TRP A 138 -10.17 -17.41 -9.87
CA TRP A 138 -10.57 -16.11 -9.32
C TRP A 138 -9.93 -15.84 -7.96
N GLY A 139 -9.70 -16.87 -7.13
CA GLY A 139 -9.04 -16.73 -5.84
C GLY A 139 -7.56 -16.39 -5.98
N ILE A 140 -6.88 -17.00 -6.96
CA ILE A 140 -5.48 -16.65 -7.30
C ILE A 140 -5.41 -15.19 -7.75
N TRP A 141 -6.37 -14.75 -8.56
CA TRP A 141 -6.46 -13.36 -8.98
C TRP A 141 -6.67 -12.40 -7.81
N LEU A 142 -7.55 -12.76 -6.86
CA LEU A 142 -7.76 -11.95 -5.66
C LEU A 142 -6.51 -11.79 -4.80
N LEU A 143 -5.63 -12.80 -4.73
CA LEU A 143 -4.36 -12.66 -4.00
C LEU A 143 -3.51 -11.53 -4.54
N LEU A 144 -3.51 -11.33 -5.86
CA LEU A 144 -2.69 -10.30 -6.50
C LEU A 144 -3.13 -8.87 -6.14
N TRP A 145 -4.36 -8.69 -5.64
CA TRP A 145 -4.82 -7.40 -5.10
C TRP A 145 -4.15 -7.03 -3.78
N LEU A 146 -3.62 -8.00 -3.02
CA LEU A 146 -2.83 -7.70 -1.80
C LEU A 146 -1.49 -7.02 -2.10
N LEU A 147 -1.09 -7.00 -3.37
CA LEU A 147 0.10 -6.29 -3.86
C LEU A 147 -0.20 -4.81 -4.18
N ILE A 148 -1.47 -4.38 -4.07
CA ILE A 148 -1.91 -3.02 -4.32
C ILE A 148 -2.29 -2.39 -2.98
N PRO A 149 -1.53 -1.38 -2.51
CA PRO A 149 -1.90 -0.65 -1.31
C PRO A 149 -3.29 -0.03 -1.44
N LEU A 150 -4.05 -0.01 -0.36
CA LEU A 150 -5.39 0.56 -0.40
C LEU A 150 -5.34 2.05 -0.78
N PRO A 151 -6.26 2.54 -1.63
CA PRO A 151 -6.26 3.94 -2.01
C PRO A 151 -6.50 4.83 -0.78
N LEU A 152 -6.00 6.07 -0.83
CA LEU A 152 -6.22 7.10 0.19
C LEU A 152 -5.61 6.82 1.58
N GLY A 153 -4.67 5.88 1.69
CA GLY A 153 -4.01 5.55 2.96
C GLY A 153 -4.95 4.90 3.97
N VAL A 154 -5.96 4.17 3.49
CA VAL A 154 -6.94 3.47 4.35
C VAL A 154 -6.27 2.39 5.19
N ASP A 155 -5.27 1.74 4.63
CA ASP A 155 -4.37 0.82 5.32
C ASP A 155 -3.68 1.49 6.51
N ASN A 156 -3.04 2.65 6.32
CA ASN A 156 -2.37 3.37 7.41
C ASN A 156 -3.36 3.76 8.51
N ARG A 157 -4.55 4.26 8.14
CA ARG A 157 -5.59 4.60 9.12
C ARG A 157 -6.08 3.40 9.91
N LEU A 158 -6.25 2.26 9.24
CA LEU A 158 -6.62 1.01 9.88
C LEU A 158 -5.54 0.58 10.88
N ILE A 159 -4.26 0.66 10.48
CA ILE A 159 -3.12 0.33 11.33
C ILE A 159 -3.10 1.23 12.57
N THR A 160 -3.15 2.56 12.40
CA THR A 160 -3.17 3.52 13.51
C THR A 160 -4.37 3.30 14.43
N TYR A 161 -5.54 3.01 13.87
CA TYR A 161 -6.72 2.67 14.66
C TYR A 161 -6.52 1.41 15.51
N LEU A 162 -5.97 0.35 14.91
CA LEU A 162 -5.70 -0.91 15.61
C LEU A 162 -4.58 -0.76 16.65
N GLN A 163 -3.58 0.09 16.43
CA GLN A 163 -2.54 0.41 17.41
C GLN A 163 -3.12 1.12 18.64
N LYS A 164 -3.96 2.13 18.41
CA LYS A 164 -4.67 2.83 19.50
C LYS A 164 -5.56 1.88 20.29
N LEU A 165 -6.32 1.05 19.60
CA LEU A 165 -7.18 0.04 20.23
C LEU A 165 -6.36 -0.98 21.02
N SER A 166 -5.22 -1.44 20.47
CA SER A 166 -4.32 -2.36 21.17
C SER A 166 -3.77 -1.74 22.45
N SER A 167 -3.36 -0.47 22.40
CA SER A 167 -2.80 0.26 23.55
C SER A 167 -3.85 0.43 24.65
N GLN A 168 -5.07 0.81 24.29
CA GLN A 168 -6.20 0.96 25.23
C GLN A 168 -6.57 -0.36 25.91
N LEU A 169 -6.70 -1.45 25.13
CA LEU A 169 -7.01 -2.77 25.67
C LEU A 169 -5.87 -3.30 26.57
N SER A 170 -4.63 -3.05 26.17
CA SER A 170 -3.46 -3.46 26.97
C SER A 170 -3.41 -2.70 28.29
N SER A 171 -3.67 -1.39 28.28
CA SER A 171 -3.74 -0.56 29.48
C SER A 171 -4.79 -1.09 30.45
N ALA A 172 -6.01 -1.36 29.98
CA ALA A 172 -7.08 -1.93 30.83
C ALA A 172 -6.68 -3.27 31.46
N ILE A 173 -5.98 -4.15 30.73
CA ILE A 173 -5.48 -5.42 31.26
C ILE A 173 -4.36 -5.20 32.28
N LEU A 174 -3.44 -4.26 32.03
CA LEU A 174 -2.36 -3.93 32.97
C LEU A 174 -2.89 -3.31 34.27
N GLU A 175 -3.94 -2.49 34.20
CA GLU A 175 -4.65 -1.97 35.38
C GLU A 175 -5.24 -3.13 36.20
N LEU A 176 -5.88 -4.11 35.54
CA LEU A 176 -6.41 -5.30 36.20
C LEU A 176 -5.32 -6.15 36.87
N LEU A 177 -4.11 -6.15 36.31
CA LEU A 177 -2.94 -6.82 36.89
C LEU A 177 -2.27 -6.01 38.02
N GLY A 178 -2.73 -4.80 38.31
CA GLY A 178 -2.18 -3.93 39.35
C GLY A 178 -0.85 -3.27 38.96
N ILE A 179 -0.53 -3.20 37.67
CA ILE A 179 0.73 -2.60 37.18
C ILE A 179 0.51 -1.10 36.96
N LEU A 180 1.23 -0.28 37.72
CA LEU A 180 1.17 1.18 37.59
C LEU A 180 1.80 1.62 36.25
N HIS A 181 1.02 2.29 35.42
CA HIS A 181 1.47 2.83 34.13
C HIS A 181 0.68 4.09 33.76
N LEU A 182 1.27 4.93 32.91
CA LEU A 182 0.61 6.06 32.26
C LEU A 182 0.54 5.81 30.76
N MET A 183 -0.64 6.00 30.16
CA MET A 183 -0.81 5.89 28.71
C MET A 183 -0.88 7.29 28.09
N SER A 184 0.02 7.56 27.15
CA SER A 184 0.02 8.79 26.35
C SER A 184 0.04 8.43 24.87
N GLY A 185 -1.11 8.57 24.19
CA GLY A 185 -1.26 8.10 22.81
C GLY A 185 -1.06 6.58 22.69
N ASN A 186 -0.06 6.16 21.92
CA ASN A 186 0.38 4.76 21.77
C ASN A 186 1.61 4.44 22.64
N VAL A 187 1.94 5.26 23.64
CA VAL A 187 3.09 5.04 24.53
C VAL A 187 2.59 4.61 25.90
N LEU A 188 3.15 3.50 26.40
CA LEU A 188 2.94 2.99 27.75
C LEU A 188 4.17 3.33 28.59
N GLN A 189 4.02 4.28 29.51
CA GLN A 189 5.08 4.72 30.42
C GLN A 189 4.95 3.97 31.75
N LEU A 190 5.97 3.17 32.07
CA LEU A 190 6.17 2.60 33.40
C LEU A 190 7.17 3.47 34.18
N PRO A 191 7.23 3.40 35.52
CA PRO A 191 8.07 4.28 36.34
C PRO A 191 9.55 4.32 35.95
N THR A 192 10.07 3.23 35.38
CA THR A 192 11.49 3.06 35.04
C THR A 192 11.76 2.97 33.53
N LYS A 193 10.72 2.89 32.69
CA LYS A 193 10.89 2.71 31.24
C LYS A 193 9.64 3.09 30.45
N GLU A 194 9.85 3.68 29.27
CA GLU A 194 8.80 3.92 28.28
C GLU A 194 8.77 2.79 27.23
N PHE A 195 7.58 2.29 26.94
CA PHE A 195 7.35 1.33 25.87
C PHE A 195 6.55 2.01 24.75
N PHE A 196 7.23 2.28 23.65
CA PHE A 196 6.59 2.72 22.41
C PHE A 196 5.88 1.52 21.78
N VAL A 197 4.56 1.51 21.74
CA VAL A 197 3.82 0.41 21.11
C VAL A 197 4.12 0.33 19.61
N ASP A 198 4.52 1.43 18.98
CA ASP A 198 4.83 1.48 17.54
C ASP A 198 6.26 0.98 17.20
N GLU A 199 7.27 1.28 18.03
CA GLU A 199 8.68 0.89 17.79
C GLU A 199 9.08 -0.40 18.52
N ALA A 200 8.56 -0.62 19.74
CA ALA A 200 8.85 -1.79 20.54
C ALA A 200 7.91 -2.96 20.24
N CYS A 201 6.95 -2.81 19.34
CA CYS A 201 6.10 -3.87 18.83
C CYS A 201 5.86 -3.61 17.36
N SER A 202 6.58 -4.32 16.48
CA SER A 202 6.47 -4.32 15.01
C SER A 202 5.09 -4.71 14.44
N GLY A 203 4.00 -4.28 15.09
CA GLY A 203 2.60 -4.68 14.86
C GLY A 203 2.10 -4.36 13.46
N ILE A 204 2.74 -3.39 12.79
CA ILE A 204 2.55 -3.01 11.40
C ILE A 204 2.77 -4.20 10.44
N ILE A 205 3.79 -5.01 10.71
CA ILE A 205 4.09 -6.23 9.94
C ILE A 205 3.07 -7.34 10.26
N SER A 206 2.60 -7.43 11.51
CA SER A 206 1.80 -8.59 11.96
C SER A 206 0.38 -8.62 11.38
N VAL A 207 -0.35 -7.49 11.35
CA VAL A 207 -1.76 -7.47 10.88
C VAL A 207 -1.83 -7.70 9.37
N MET A 208 -1.04 -6.96 8.60
CA MET A 208 -1.04 -7.07 7.14
C MET A 208 -0.48 -8.41 6.67
N SER A 209 0.57 -8.93 7.32
CA SER A 209 1.06 -10.28 7.04
C SER A 209 0.04 -11.36 7.41
N MET A 210 -0.73 -11.16 8.48
CA MET A 210 -1.80 -12.09 8.86
C MET A 210 -2.97 -12.06 7.88
N ILE A 211 -3.38 -10.88 7.40
CA ILE A 211 -4.34 -10.74 6.30
C ILE A 211 -3.86 -11.51 5.07
N ALA A 212 -2.59 -11.34 4.69
CA ALA A 212 -2.00 -12.06 3.57
C ALA A 212 -1.98 -13.58 3.79
N CYS A 213 -1.59 -14.05 4.98
CA CYS A 213 -1.61 -15.47 5.35
C CYS A 213 -3.03 -16.05 5.30
N ALA A 214 -4.02 -15.33 5.81
CA ALA A 214 -5.42 -15.74 5.78
C ALA A 214 -5.95 -15.86 4.35
N ALA A 215 -5.65 -14.89 3.49
CA ALA A 215 -6.02 -14.95 2.09
C ALA A 215 -5.32 -16.10 1.35
N ILE A 216 -4.00 -16.27 1.52
CA ILE A 216 -3.22 -17.37 0.92
C ILE A 216 -3.78 -18.72 1.36
N TYR A 217 -4.04 -18.90 2.65
CA TYR A 217 -4.57 -20.13 3.21
C TYR A 217 -6.00 -20.41 2.72
N ALA A 218 -6.89 -19.40 2.70
CA ALA A 218 -8.24 -19.55 2.16
C ALA A 218 -8.22 -19.97 0.68
N VAL A 219 -7.32 -19.38 -0.10
CA VAL A 219 -7.14 -19.71 -1.51
C VAL A 219 -6.55 -21.12 -1.67
N TRP A 220 -5.59 -21.51 -0.83
CA TRP A 220 -5.05 -22.87 -0.81
C TRP A 220 -6.14 -23.92 -0.55
N LYS A 221 -7.04 -23.65 0.40
CA LYS A 221 -8.17 -24.52 0.78
C LYS A 221 -9.42 -24.37 -0.11
N ASN A 222 -9.34 -23.57 -1.18
CA ASN A 222 -10.47 -23.29 -2.09
C ASN A 222 -11.75 -22.83 -1.35
N ARG A 223 -11.62 -22.00 -0.31
CA ARG A 223 -12.75 -21.51 0.48
C ARG A 223 -13.69 -20.63 -0.34
N SER A 224 -14.98 -20.56 -0.03
CA SER A 224 -15.88 -19.63 -0.73
C SER A 224 -15.45 -18.16 -0.50
N PHE A 225 -15.91 -17.23 -1.34
CA PHE A 225 -15.59 -15.80 -1.17
C PHE A 225 -16.04 -15.26 0.19
N ALA A 226 -17.23 -15.69 0.66
CA ALA A 226 -17.74 -15.32 1.96
C ALA A 226 -16.87 -15.88 3.10
N HIS A 227 -16.45 -17.14 3.00
CA HIS A 227 -15.55 -17.75 3.96
C HIS A 227 -14.18 -17.05 3.96
N LEU A 228 -13.63 -16.71 2.79
CA LEU A 228 -12.39 -15.95 2.67
C LEU A 228 -12.47 -14.62 3.41
N ILE A 229 -13.53 -13.83 3.20
CA ILE A 229 -13.74 -12.56 3.90
C ILE A 229 -13.83 -12.79 5.41
N ALA A 230 -14.65 -13.75 5.85
CA ALA A 230 -14.79 -14.07 7.27
C ALA A 230 -13.45 -14.47 7.90
N LEU A 231 -12.65 -15.27 7.20
CA LEU A 231 -11.34 -15.71 7.67
C LEU A 231 -10.35 -14.54 7.75
N VAL A 232 -10.34 -13.64 6.77
CA VAL A 232 -9.50 -12.42 6.80
C VAL A 232 -9.89 -11.52 7.98
N LEU A 233 -11.18 -11.29 8.19
CA LEU A 233 -11.67 -10.52 9.34
C LEU A 233 -11.22 -11.16 10.66
N MET A 234 -11.30 -12.49 10.76
CA MET A 234 -10.84 -13.19 11.95
C MET A 234 -9.32 -13.16 12.12
N GLY A 235 -8.57 -13.15 11.02
CA GLY A 235 -7.12 -12.90 11.06
C GLY A 235 -6.78 -11.54 11.66
N VAL A 236 -7.51 -10.49 11.31
CA VAL A 236 -7.35 -9.16 11.92
C VAL A 236 -7.67 -9.19 13.42
N THR A 237 -8.75 -9.88 13.82
CA THR A 237 -9.09 -10.04 15.23
C THR A 237 -8.01 -10.78 16.01
N TRP A 238 -7.49 -11.89 15.48
CA TRP A 238 -6.39 -12.62 16.13
C TRP A 238 -5.11 -11.77 16.20
N ALA A 239 -4.82 -11.00 15.16
CA ALA A 239 -3.69 -10.07 15.18
C ALA A 239 -3.82 -9.05 16.32
N LEU A 240 -5.00 -8.46 16.50
CA LEU A 240 -5.30 -7.55 17.61
C LEU A 240 -5.14 -8.23 18.97
N VAL A 241 -5.78 -9.40 19.18
CA VAL A 241 -5.78 -10.11 20.47
C VAL A 241 -4.35 -10.51 20.87
N LEU A 242 -3.59 -11.11 19.97
CA LEU A 242 -2.23 -11.56 20.27
C LEU A 242 -1.27 -10.39 20.42
N ASN A 243 -1.51 -9.26 19.73
CA ASN A 243 -0.74 -8.04 19.93
C ASN A 243 -0.99 -7.43 21.33
N VAL A 244 -2.24 -7.38 21.79
CA VAL A 244 -2.58 -6.96 23.16
C VAL A 244 -1.90 -7.87 24.18
N LEU A 245 -1.99 -9.19 24.00
CA LEU A 245 -1.33 -10.15 24.89
C LEU A 245 0.19 -9.98 24.90
N ARG A 246 0.81 -9.67 23.76
CA ARG A 246 2.25 -9.38 23.64
C ARG A 246 2.64 -8.16 24.49
N ILE A 247 1.93 -7.05 24.33
CA ILE A 247 2.20 -5.80 25.04
C ILE A 247 2.08 -6.04 26.54
N CYS A 248 0.99 -6.67 26.98
CA CYS A 248 0.79 -7.02 28.40
C CYS A 248 1.88 -7.95 28.93
N LEU A 249 2.29 -8.97 28.15
CA LEU A 249 3.34 -9.90 28.56
C LEU A 249 4.69 -9.20 28.73
N ILE A 250 5.10 -8.36 27.77
CA ILE A 250 6.36 -7.60 27.85
C ILE A 250 6.35 -6.69 29.08
N ALA A 251 5.28 -5.92 29.28
CA ALA A 251 5.17 -5.01 30.42
C ALA A 251 5.11 -5.75 31.77
N ALA A 252 4.39 -6.86 31.85
CA ALA A 252 4.30 -7.67 33.08
C ALA A 252 5.64 -8.33 33.42
N VAL A 253 6.34 -8.89 32.44
CA VAL A 253 7.66 -9.50 32.67
C VAL A 253 8.66 -8.45 33.13
N PHE A 254 8.64 -7.26 32.52
CA PHE A 254 9.48 -6.16 32.96
C PHE A 254 9.15 -5.73 34.40
N HIS A 255 7.88 -5.58 34.75
CA HIS A 255 7.48 -5.16 36.10
C HIS A 255 7.84 -6.18 37.20
N PHE A 256 7.60 -7.48 36.97
CA PHE A 256 7.77 -8.50 38.00
C PHE A 256 9.18 -9.11 38.04
N PHE A 257 9.90 -9.15 36.92
CA PHE A 257 11.19 -9.83 36.80
C PHE A 257 12.35 -8.89 36.40
N ASP A 258 12.07 -7.60 36.17
CA ASP A 258 13.06 -6.60 35.72
C ASP A 258 13.82 -7.04 34.45
N TYR A 259 13.15 -7.84 33.62
CA TYR A 259 13.73 -8.40 32.39
C TYR A 259 13.08 -7.77 31.16
N ASP A 260 13.90 -7.20 30.30
CA ASP A 260 13.45 -6.47 29.12
C ASP A 260 13.26 -7.39 27.91
N LEU A 261 11.99 -7.69 27.58
CA LEU A 261 11.59 -8.43 26.38
C LEU A 261 11.31 -7.53 25.17
N SER A 262 11.49 -6.21 25.31
CA SER A 262 11.13 -5.25 24.26
C SER A 262 12.25 -5.04 23.23
N THR A 263 13.44 -5.60 23.44
CA THR A 263 14.60 -5.39 22.57
C THR A 263 15.38 -6.68 22.30
N GLY A 264 16.18 -6.67 21.23
CA GLY A 264 17.12 -7.75 20.88
C GLY A 264 16.46 -9.04 20.34
N ALA A 265 17.24 -10.13 20.29
CA ALA A 265 16.83 -11.39 19.67
C ALA A 265 15.63 -12.07 20.36
N VAL A 266 15.48 -11.88 21.68
CA VAL A 266 14.35 -12.46 22.43
C VAL A 266 13.03 -11.81 22.01
N HIS A 267 13.06 -10.51 21.71
CA HIS A 267 11.90 -9.77 21.20
C HIS A 267 11.43 -10.32 19.83
N GLU A 268 12.38 -10.56 18.92
CA GLU A 268 12.10 -11.15 17.61
C GLU A 268 11.56 -12.57 17.73
N ALA A 269 12.16 -13.40 18.60
CA ALA A 269 11.70 -14.77 18.85
C ALA A 269 10.29 -14.81 19.42
N LEU A 270 9.97 -13.92 20.37
CA LEU A 270 8.62 -13.77 20.91
C LEU A 270 7.63 -13.35 19.82
N GLY A 271 8.01 -12.39 18.97
CA GLY A 271 7.21 -11.98 17.82
C GLY A 271 6.90 -13.13 16.87
N LEU A 272 7.90 -13.93 16.51
CA LEU A 272 7.73 -15.10 15.64
C LEU A 272 6.86 -16.18 16.27
N MET A 273 7.06 -16.46 17.56
CA MET A 273 6.24 -17.44 18.30
C MET A 273 4.77 -17.03 18.34
N LEU A 274 4.48 -15.76 18.65
CA LEU A 274 3.11 -15.25 18.69
C LEU A 274 2.48 -15.19 17.28
N PHE A 275 3.26 -14.91 16.25
CA PHE A 275 2.80 -14.99 14.87
C PHE A 275 2.41 -16.42 14.48
N LEU A 276 3.22 -17.42 14.86
CA LEU A 276 2.87 -18.84 14.65
C LEU A 276 1.60 -19.22 15.41
N LEU A 277 1.47 -18.78 16.67
CA LEU A 277 0.26 -19.02 17.47
C LEU A 277 -0.97 -18.38 16.82
N MET A 278 -0.85 -17.15 16.32
CA MET A 278 -1.90 -16.44 15.59
C MET A 278 -2.30 -17.20 14.31
N PHE A 279 -1.34 -17.75 13.57
CA PHE A 279 -1.62 -18.57 12.39
C PHE A 279 -2.31 -19.89 12.74
N LEU A 280 -1.91 -20.56 13.82
CA LEU A 280 -2.58 -21.76 14.32
C LEU A 280 -4.02 -21.46 14.76
N ALA A 281 -4.22 -20.33 15.43
CA ALA A 281 -5.55 -19.86 15.84
C ALA A 281 -6.43 -19.57 14.62
N LEU A 282 -5.88 -18.94 13.58
CA LEU A 282 -6.55 -18.74 12.30
C LEU A 282 -6.96 -20.06 11.64
N VAL A 283 -6.08 -21.06 11.59
CA VAL A 283 -6.39 -22.40 11.07
C VAL A 283 -7.49 -23.06 11.90
N SER A 284 -7.47 -22.92 13.23
CA SER A 284 -8.55 -23.39 14.09
C SER A 284 -9.87 -22.69 13.78
N THR A 285 -9.86 -21.37 13.55
CA THR A 285 -11.04 -20.60 13.18
C THR A 285 -11.58 -21.01 11.81
N ASP A 286 -10.73 -21.37 10.84
CA ASP A 286 -11.17 -21.92 9.56
C ASP A 286 -12.01 -23.21 9.73
N TYR A 287 -11.60 -24.12 10.61
CA TYR A 287 -12.41 -25.31 10.92
C TYR A 287 -13.73 -24.96 11.63
N LEU A 288 -13.72 -23.98 12.51
CA LEU A 288 -14.95 -23.49 13.16
C LEU A 288 -15.89 -22.83 12.14
N LEU A 289 -15.36 -21.96 11.28
CA LEU A 289 -16.12 -21.30 10.22
C LEU A 289 -16.66 -22.33 9.22
N LEU A 290 -15.93 -23.42 8.95
CA LEU A 290 -16.46 -24.52 8.15
C LEU A 290 -17.69 -25.16 8.78
N LEU A 291 -17.69 -25.34 10.10
CA LEU A 291 -18.82 -25.88 10.83
C LEU A 291 -20.01 -24.91 10.81
N MET A 292 -19.76 -23.61 11.02
CA MET A 292 -20.83 -22.61 11.07
C MET A 292 -21.38 -22.21 9.69
N LEU A 293 -20.53 -22.23 8.65
CA LEU A 293 -20.88 -21.86 7.28
C LEU A 293 -21.19 -23.08 6.41
N SER A 294 -21.40 -24.26 7.01
CA SER A 294 -21.77 -25.46 6.25
C SER A 294 -23.06 -25.20 5.46
N PRO A 295 -23.16 -25.69 4.21
CA PRO A 295 -24.40 -25.57 3.45
C PRO A 295 -25.54 -26.21 4.24
N ILE A 296 -26.70 -25.54 4.22
CA ILE A 296 -27.88 -26.01 4.94
C ILE A 296 -28.44 -27.19 4.15
N ASP A 297 -28.53 -28.36 4.80
CA ASP A 297 -29.11 -29.54 4.19
C ASP A 297 -30.62 -29.32 3.95
N THR A 298 -30.99 -29.20 2.68
CA THR A 298 -32.37 -28.97 2.26
C THR A 298 -33.23 -30.23 2.42
N ALA A 299 -32.63 -31.42 2.51
CA ALA A 299 -33.34 -32.66 2.79
C ALA A 299 -33.87 -32.72 4.23
N LEU A 300 -33.10 -32.17 5.19
CA LEU A 300 -33.50 -32.02 6.60
C LEU A 300 -34.62 -31.01 6.82
N LEU A 301 -34.79 -30.03 5.92
CA LEU A 301 -35.80 -28.96 6.03
C LEU A 301 -37.11 -29.25 5.30
N GLY A 302 -37.22 -30.37 4.58
CA GLY A 302 -38.40 -30.71 3.78
C GLY A 302 -38.75 -29.65 2.73
N GLY A 303 -40.04 -29.53 2.38
CA GLY A 303 -40.52 -28.61 1.33
C GLY A 303 -40.22 -27.12 1.59
N ILE A 304 -40.05 -26.71 2.84
CA ILE A 304 -39.78 -25.31 3.23
C ILE A 304 -38.35 -24.90 2.82
N GLY A 305 -37.39 -25.83 2.83
CA GLY A 305 -35.99 -25.56 2.47
C GLY A 305 -35.76 -25.33 0.98
N GLN A 306 -36.55 -25.97 0.10
CA GLN A 306 -36.38 -25.86 -1.35
C GLN A 306 -36.99 -24.57 -1.95
N GLU A 307 -38.06 -24.06 -1.36
CA GLU A 307 -38.73 -22.83 -1.83
C GLU A 307 -38.17 -21.55 -1.19
N ASN A 308 -37.41 -21.65 -0.10
CA ASN A 308 -36.89 -20.47 0.60
C ASN A 308 -35.72 -19.82 -0.17
N LEU A 309 -35.96 -18.59 -0.62
CA LEU A 309 -35.01 -17.77 -1.37
C LEU A 309 -33.69 -17.57 -0.60
N PHE A 310 -33.73 -17.41 0.72
CA PHE A 310 -32.54 -17.19 1.55
C PHE A 310 -31.64 -18.43 1.62
N VAL A 311 -32.24 -19.62 1.79
CA VAL A 311 -31.50 -20.89 1.82
C VAL A 311 -30.86 -21.14 0.47
N ARG A 312 -31.56 -20.85 -0.63
CA ARG A 312 -31.02 -20.95 -1.99
C ARG A 312 -29.88 -19.97 -2.24
N LEU A 313 -30.02 -18.70 -1.82
CA LEU A 313 -28.94 -17.71 -1.95
C LEU A 313 -27.73 -18.08 -1.10
N TRP A 314 -27.93 -18.52 0.14
CA TRP A 314 -26.87 -18.95 1.05
C TRP A 314 -26.12 -20.20 0.54
N ASN A 315 -26.86 -21.23 0.13
CA ASN A 315 -26.25 -22.42 -0.45
C ASN A 315 -25.56 -22.11 -1.78
N ARG A 316 -25.99 -21.08 -2.53
CA ARG A 316 -25.29 -20.60 -3.72
C ARG A 316 -24.02 -19.82 -3.41
N THR A 317 -23.96 -19.08 -2.31
CA THR A 317 -22.73 -18.38 -1.88
C THR A 317 -21.69 -19.34 -1.29
N GLN A 318 -22.14 -20.44 -0.69
CA GLN A 318 -21.28 -21.52 -0.19
C GLN A 318 -20.97 -22.60 -1.24
N GLY A 319 -21.83 -22.73 -2.26
CA GLY A 319 -21.82 -23.82 -3.24
C GLY A 319 -21.11 -23.46 -4.55
N ASN A 320 -19.83 -23.83 -4.63
CA ASN A 320 -19.30 -24.54 -5.79
C ASN A 320 -18.41 -25.69 -5.29
N ARG A 321 -18.85 -26.34 -4.21
CA ARG A 321 -18.25 -27.55 -3.69
C ARG A 321 -18.80 -28.66 -4.57
N THR A 322 -17.92 -29.23 -5.39
CA THR A 322 -18.19 -30.41 -6.18
C THR A 322 -18.86 -31.45 -5.28
N GLU A 323 -20.09 -31.82 -5.65
CA GLU A 323 -20.58 -33.15 -5.36
C GLU A 323 -19.59 -34.13 -6.00
N ASP A 324 -18.68 -34.65 -5.18
CA ASP A 324 -17.99 -35.88 -5.50
C ASP A 324 -19.04 -36.99 -5.44
N GLY A 325 -19.40 -37.55 -6.60
CA GLY A 325 -20.10 -38.84 -6.70
C GLY A 325 -21.51 -38.78 -7.30
N GLU A 326 -21.63 -39.36 -8.49
CA GLU A 326 -22.88 -39.90 -9.07
C GLU A 326 -24.02 -38.91 -9.39
N SER A 327 -23.84 -38.12 -10.45
CA SER A 327 -24.99 -37.77 -11.29
C SER A 327 -25.10 -38.80 -12.41
N THR A 328 -26.03 -39.74 -12.22
CA THR A 328 -26.50 -40.70 -13.23
C THR A 328 -26.87 -39.97 -14.52
N VAL A 329 -26.00 -40.07 -15.53
CA VAL A 329 -26.30 -39.63 -16.90
C VAL A 329 -27.22 -40.67 -17.52
N ALA A 330 -28.52 -40.41 -17.45
CA ALA A 330 -29.50 -41.08 -18.28
C ALA A 330 -29.19 -40.75 -19.75
N ALA A 331 -28.71 -41.75 -20.48
CA ALA A 331 -28.49 -41.69 -21.91
C ALA A 331 -29.83 -41.61 -22.64
N SER A 332 -30.17 -40.44 -23.15
CA SER A 332 -31.09 -40.30 -24.28
C SER A 332 -30.26 -39.82 -25.48
N GLY A 333 -29.86 -40.79 -26.30
CA GLY A 333 -29.15 -40.53 -27.54
C GLY A 333 -30.10 -39.97 -28.59
N GLU A 334 -29.83 -38.74 -29.01
CA GLU A 334 -30.21 -38.25 -30.33
C GLU A 334 -28.97 -37.66 -30.99
N THR A 335 -28.42 -38.40 -31.95
CA THR A 335 -27.34 -37.96 -32.84
C THR A 335 -27.88 -36.91 -33.79
N LEU A 336 -27.62 -35.63 -33.50
CA LEU A 336 -27.81 -34.55 -34.47
C LEU A 336 -26.58 -34.47 -35.37
N SER A 337 -26.84 -34.47 -36.68
CA SER A 337 -25.85 -34.61 -37.76
C SER A 337 -24.83 -33.47 -37.73
N ASP A 338 -23.55 -33.84 -37.93
CA ASP A 338 -22.36 -32.98 -37.93
C ASP A 338 -22.31 -31.91 -39.05
N ALA A 339 -23.39 -31.67 -39.81
CA ALA A 339 -23.34 -30.89 -41.05
C ALA A 339 -23.91 -29.46 -40.98
N GLU A 340 -24.52 -29.02 -39.87
CA GLU A 340 -25.18 -27.68 -39.80
C GLU A 340 -24.58 -26.72 -38.75
N ALA A 341 -23.50 -27.10 -38.08
CA ALA A 341 -22.82 -26.29 -37.06
C ALA A 341 -21.77 -25.28 -37.60
N GLU A 342 -21.71 -25.04 -38.92
CA GLU A 342 -20.79 -24.05 -39.53
C GLU A 342 -21.36 -22.60 -39.54
N GLY A 343 -22.46 -22.35 -38.84
CA GLY A 343 -23.07 -21.02 -38.69
C GLY A 343 -22.50 -20.19 -37.54
N ARG A 344 -21.38 -19.47 -37.80
CA ARG A 344 -20.86 -18.35 -36.96
C ARG A 344 -20.70 -18.70 -35.47
N ILE A 345 -19.67 -19.49 -35.18
CA ILE A 345 -19.07 -19.60 -33.85
C ILE A 345 -17.95 -18.55 -33.80
N LEU A 346 -18.03 -17.60 -32.85
CA LEU A 346 -16.94 -16.67 -32.55
C LEU A 346 -15.78 -17.52 -32.02
N ALA A 347 -14.97 -18.01 -32.95
CA ALA A 347 -13.86 -18.90 -32.71
C ALA A 347 -12.86 -18.22 -31.78
N TRP A 348 -12.15 -19.07 -31.03
CA TRP A 348 -10.93 -18.80 -30.26
C TRP A 348 -10.16 -17.56 -30.72
N PRO A 349 -9.46 -16.82 -29.84
CA PRO A 349 -8.53 -15.83 -30.34
C PRO A 349 -7.52 -16.54 -31.25
N ARG A 350 -7.72 -16.44 -32.58
CA ARG A 350 -6.75 -16.87 -33.59
C ARG A 350 -5.43 -16.22 -33.19
N MET A 351 -4.30 -16.88 -33.43
CA MET A 351 -2.97 -16.33 -33.15
C MET A 351 -2.88 -14.83 -33.50
N SER A 352 -3.50 -14.43 -34.61
CA SER A 352 -3.66 -13.03 -35.05
C SER A 352 -4.29 -12.09 -34.02
N THR A 353 -5.34 -12.49 -33.30
CA THR A 353 -6.00 -11.64 -32.29
C THR A 353 -5.16 -11.49 -31.01
N ALA A 354 -4.52 -12.56 -30.52
CA ALA A 354 -3.64 -12.45 -29.36
C ALA A 354 -2.41 -11.58 -29.69
N VAL A 355 -1.86 -11.72 -30.90
CA VAL A 355 -0.81 -10.83 -31.42
C VAL A 355 -1.31 -9.38 -31.47
N ALA A 356 -2.49 -9.13 -32.06
CA ALA A 356 -3.04 -7.78 -32.19
C ALA A 356 -3.22 -7.09 -30.82
N TRP A 357 -3.70 -7.81 -29.80
CA TRP A 357 -3.88 -7.28 -28.45
C TRP A 357 -2.60 -7.23 -27.61
N SER A 358 -1.53 -7.89 -28.04
CA SER A 358 -0.21 -7.78 -27.42
C SER A 358 0.51 -6.48 -27.80
N ILE A 359 0.28 -5.99 -29.03
CA ILE A 359 0.95 -4.80 -29.58
C ILE A 359 0.75 -3.55 -28.71
N PRO A 360 -0.47 -3.18 -28.26
CA PRO A 360 -0.68 -2.01 -27.42
C PRO A 360 0.15 -2.04 -26.13
N PHE A 361 0.21 -3.18 -25.43
CA PHE A 361 1.01 -3.30 -24.20
C PHE A 361 2.49 -3.10 -24.46
N LEU A 362 3.03 -3.69 -25.54
CA LEU A 362 4.44 -3.53 -25.90
C LEU A 362 4.78 -2.08 -26.29
N ILE A 363 3.91 -1.42 -27.07
CA ILE A 363 4.06 0.01 -27.42
C ILE A 363 4.07 0.85 -26.14
N LEU A 364 3.13 0.63 -25.23
CA LEU A 364 3.05 1.38 -23.96
C LEU A 364 4.25 1.09 -23.04
N GLY A 365 4.81 -0.12 -23.09
CA GLY A 365 6.08 -0.44 -22.42
C GLY A 365 7.27 0.35 -22.98
N ILE A 366 7.39 0.44 -24.30
CA ILE A 366 8.43 1.26 -24.96
C ILE A 366 8.23 2.75 -24.65
N VAL A 367 6.99 3.24 -24.70
CA VAL A 367 6.66 4.63 -24.34
C VAL A 367 7.10 4.92 -22.90
N GLN A 368 6.88 4.01 -21.94
CA GLN A 368 7.38 4.20 -20.57
C GLN A 368 8.90 4.37 -20.51
N LEU A 369 9.67 3.64 -21.31
CA LEU A 369 11.13 3.74 -21.31
C LEU A 369 11.63 5.06 -21.92
N ILE A 370 10.91 5.60 -22.92
CA ILE A 370 11.25 6.86 -23.58
C ILE A 370 10.77 8.07 -22.76
N TRP A 371 9.59 7.94 -22.15
CA TRP A 371 8.87 9.02 -21.46
C TRP A 371 9.11 9.03 -19.95
N MET A 372 9.75 8.00 -19.39
CA MET A 372 10.27 8.08 -18.03
C MET A 372 11.24 9.25 -17.99
N PRO A 373 10.96 10.28 -17.19
CA PRO A 373 11.90 11.36 -17.04
C PRO A 373 13.21 10.74 -16.56
N SER A 374 14.28 10.93 -17.31
CA SER A 374 15.60 11.03 -16.73
C SER A 374 15.53 12.20 -15.76
N SER A 375 15.02 11.96 -14.56
CA SER A 375 15.17 12.93 -13.49
C SER A 375 16.67 13.16 -13.38
N ASP A 376 17.03 14.42 -13.22
CA ASP A 376 18.37 14.88 -12.91
C ASP A 376 18.78 14.28 -11.54
N THR A 377 19.05 12.97 -11.55
CA THR A 377 19.29 12.13 -10.37
C THR A 377 20.59 12.52 -9.72
N ALA A 378 21.56 13.01 -10.50
CA ALA A 378 22.80 13.57 -10.01
C ALA A 378 22.56 14.86 -9.21
N GLY A 379 21.84 15.84 -9.78
CA GLY A 379 21.52 17.09 -9.08
C GLY A 379 20.68 16.87 -7.82
N ALA A 380 19.70 15.97 -7.88
CA ALA A 380 18.88 15.60 -6.73
C ALA A 380 19.67 14.85 -5.65
N ALA A 381 20.55 13.91 -6.02
CA ALA A 381 21.41 13.21 -5.06
C ALA A 381 22.38 14.17 -4.36
N GLN A 382 22.98 15.11 -5.09
CA GLN A 382 23.85 16.14 -4.50
C GLN A 382 23.09 17.10 -3.59
N ALA A 383 21.85 17.46 -3.93
CA ALA A 383 20.99 18.27 -3.05
C ALA A 383 20.66 17.53 -1.74
N LEU A 384 20.40 16.21 -1.82
CA LEU A 384 20.20 15.36 -0.64
C LEU A 384 21.43 15.34 0.26
N GLU A 385 22.61 15.13 -0.32
CA GLU A 385 23.88 15.08 0.41
C GLU A 385 24.17 16.41 1.12
N ARG A 386 23.95 17.54 0.45
CA ARG A 386 24.06 18.88 1.04
C ARG A 386 23.07 19.10 2.17
N ALA A 387 21.84 18.64 2.04
CA ALA A 387 20.84 18.72 3.10
C ALA A 387 21.23 17.84 4.31
N LEU A 388 21.80 16.66 4.05
CA LEU A 388 22.30 15.76 5.10
C LEU A 388 23.49 16.35 5.85
N ALA A 389 24.35 17.11 5.16
CA ALA A 389 25.53 17.76 5.72
C ALA A 389 25.20 18.98 6.60
N LEU A 390 23.94 19.43 6.67
CA LEU A 390 23.55 20.53 7.55
C LEU A 390 23.77 20.14 9.02
N ASP A 391 24.48 21.02 9.71
CA ASP A 391 24.91 20.90 11.10
C ASP A 391 24.43 22.09 11.95
N ASP A 392 24.89 22.18 13.20
CA ASP A 392 24.49 23.28 14.06
C ASP A 392 24.94 24.63 13.51
N GLN A 393 26.04 24.74 12.76
CA GLN A 393 26.53 26.01 12.21
C GLN A 393 25.76 26.49 10.98
N SER A 394 24.96 25.61 10.37
CA SER A 394 24.23 25.87 9.14
C SER A 394 23.12 26.92 9.28
N LEU A 395 22.58 27.10 10.49
CA LEU A 395 21.78 28.29 10.85
C LEU A 395 22.50 29.11 11.93
N PRO A 396 22.49 30.45 11.83
CA PRO A 396 23.20 31.30 12.78
C PRO A 396 22.57 31.19 14.18
N ARG A 397 23.41 31.42 15.18
CA ARG A 397 23.00 31.41 16.59
C ARG A 397 21.92 32.45 16.91
N THR A 398 21.86 33.53 16.14
CA THR A 398 20.86 34.59 16.27
C THR A 398 20.16 34.84 14.94
N LEU A 399 18.84 34.82 14.94
CA LEU A 399 17.98 35.17 13.79
C LEU A 399 16.93 36.18 14.27
N GLY A 400 17.11 37.47 13.97
CA GLY A 400 16.23 38.52 14.50
C GLY A 400 16.17 38.47 16.05
N PRO A 401 14.98 38.40 16.67
CA PRO A 401 14.82 38.31 18.11
C PRO A 401 15.00 36.88 18.66
N TRP A 402 15.43 35.91 17.85
CA TRP A 402 15.54 34.50 18.22
C TRP A 402 16.98 34.09 18.51
N ILE A 403 17.21 33.40 19.63
CA ILE A 403 18.49 32.80 19.99
C ILE A 403 18.37 31.28 19.93
N ARG A 404 19.28 30.64 19.19
CA ARG A 404 19.33 29.18 19.09
C ARG A 404 19.72 28.55 20.42
N ASP A 405 18.89 27.62 20.87
CA ASP A 405 19.04 26.84 22.09
C ASP A 405 19.72 25.49 21.80
N SER A 406 19.20 24.74 20.81
CA SER A 406 19.72 23.42 20.44
C SER A 406 19.61 23.12 18.95
N PHE A 407 20.35 22.09 18.52
CA PHE A 407 20.29 21.49 17.18
C PHE A 407 20.19 19.97 17.33
N GLU A 408 19.35 19.36 16.50
CA GLU A 408 19.14 17.91 16.47
C GLU A 408 19.00 17.43 15.01
N ALA A 409 19.73 16.36 14.69
CA ALA A 409 19.60 15.67 13.41
C ALA A 409 18.83 14.37 13.65
N VAL A 410 17.61 14.30 13.13
CA VAL A 410 16.73 13.14 13.31
C VAL A 410 16.68 12.34 12.00
N GLU A 411 16.92 11.04 12.09
CA GLU A 411 16.64 10.07 11.03
C GLU A 411 15.44 9.22 11.45
N ARG A 412 14.45 9.13 10.57
CA ARG A 412 13.22 8.36 10.72
C ARG A 412 13.08 7.37 9.57
N ASP A 413 12.03 6.56 9.62
CA ASP A 413 11.62 5.76 8.47
C ASP A 413 11.37 6.66 7.24
N ALA A 414 11.66 6.14 6.04
CA ALA A 414 11.43 6.78 4.76
C ALA A 414 9.97 7.23 4.53
N TYR A 415 9.02 6.71 5.30
CA TYR A 415 7.59 7.04 5.25
C TYR A 415 7.08 7.95 6.36
N SER A 416 7.97 8.44 7.22
CA SER A 416 7.59 9.41 8.24
C SER A 416 6.85 10.60 7.61
N ASP A 417 5.73 10.97 8.24
CA ASP A 417 4.95 12.16 7.89
C ASP A 417 5.82 13.44 7.94
N PHE A 418 6.91 13.46 8.71
CA PHE A 418 7.86 14.56 8.78
C PHE A 418 9.09 14.40 7.85
N GLY A 419 9.01 13.52 6.85
CA GLY A 419 10.14 13.17 6.00
C GLY A 419 11.13 12.21 6.68
N LYS A 420 11.99 11.57 5.87
CA LYS A 420 12.99 10.61 6.35
C LYS A 420 14.01 11.27 7.29
N TYR A 421 14.45 12.48 6.95
CA TYR A 421 15.45 13.22 7.69
C TYR A 421 14.86 14.57 8.12
N SER A 422 15.14 14.96 9.35
CA SER A 422 14.94 16.33 9.83
C SER A 422 16.25 16.93 10.32
N ARG A 423 16.39 18.22 10.09
CA ARG A 423 17.42 19.07 10.70
C ARG A 423 16.69 20.12 11.51
N THR A 424 16.60 19.88 12.81
CA THR A 424 15.71 20.59 13.71
C THR A 424 16.53 21.52 14.62
N TYR A 425 16.13 22.78 14.67
CA TYR A 425 16.78 23.84 15.43
C TYR A 425 15.76 24.44 16.37
N ARG A 426 16.09 24.47 17.66
CA ARG A 426 15.24 25.07 18.67
C ARG A 426 15.71 26.50 18.94
N TYR A 427 14.79 27.45 18.89
CA TYR A 427 15.03 28.87 19.12
C TYR A 427 14.18 29.39 20.27
N ARG A 428 14.77 30.23 21.12
CA ARG A 428 14.10 30.94 22.21
C ARG A 428 13.99 32.42 21.86
N HIS A 429 12.88 33.05 22.21
CA HIS A 429 12.68 34.48 21.98
C HIS A 429 13.45 35.32 23.03
N GLN A 430 14.15 36.36 22.59
CA GLN A 430 14.99 37.21 23.45
C GLN A 430 14.19 37.99 24.52
N HIS A 431 13.02 38.47 24.15
CA HIS A 431 12.20 39.33 25.01
C HIS A 431 11.05 38.58 25.70
N ASN A 432 10.85 37.30 25.36
CA ASN A 432 9.72 36.52 25.83
C ASN A 432 10.17 35.10 26.18
N GLU A 433 10.70 34.93 27.38
CA GLU A 433 11.46 33.73 27.79
C GLU A 433 10.67 32.42 27.71
N GLY A 434 9.33 32.48 27.74
CA GLY A 434 8.44 31.32 27.61
C GLY A 434 8.18 30.86 26.18
N VAL A 435 8.64 31.61 25.17
CA VAL A 435 8.37 31.29 23.76
C VAL A 435 9.52 30.50 23.16
N ILE A 436 9.20 29.29 22.71
CA ILE A 436 10.12 28.40 22.01
C ILE A 436 9.55 28.11 20.62
N ALA A 437 10.36 28.36 19.60
CA ALA A 437 10.08 28.04 18.21
C ALA A 437 10.99 26.90 17.74
N THR A 438 10.42 25.95 17.02
CA THR A 438 11.14 24.85 16.38
C THR A 438 11.18 25.12 14.89
N VAL A 439 12.39 25.27 14.35
CA VAL A 439 12.64 25.41 12.91
C VAL A 439 13.17 24.07 12.40
N SER A 440 12.52 23.47 11.41
CA SER A 440 12.98 22.20 10.84
C SER A 440 13.08 22.25 9.32
N LEU A 441 14.13 21.63 8.78
CA LEU A 441 14.18 21.22 7.38
C LEU A 441 13.91 19.72 7.29
N ASP A 442 12.81 19.37 6.64
CA ASP A 442 12.30 18.01 6.53
C ASP A 442 12.41 17.52 5.07
N PHE A 443 13.03 16.35 4.86
CA PHE A 443 13.35 15.85 3.53
C PHE A 443 13.74 14.35 3.51
N PRO A 444 13.77 13.69 2.34
CA PRO A 444 13.14 14.10 1.10
C PRO A 444 11.65 13.72 1.11
N TYR A 445 10.77 14.64 0.67
CA TYR A 445 9.39 14.26 0.36
C TYR A 445 9.32 13.74 -1.07
N LEU A 446 9.08 12.43 -1.18
CA LEU A 446 8.91 11.73 -2.45
C LEU A 446 7.43 11.81 -2.86
N GLY A 447 7.09 12.63 -3.86
CA GLY A 447 5.71 12.78 -4.33
C GLY A 447 5.10 14.19 -4.19
N GLY A 448 5.92 15.21 -3.93
CA GLY A 448 5.53 16.63 -3.95
C GLY A 448 5.16 17.19 -2.58
N TRP A 449 4.46 18.34 -2.58
CA TRP A 449 4.16 19.15 -1.38
C TRP A 449 3.55 18.34 -0.23
N HIS A 450 4.04 18.47 0.99
CA HIS A 450 3.51 17.76 2.14
C HIS A 450 2.76 18.74 3.05
N ASP A 451 1.50 18.45 3.40
CA ASP A 451 0.68 19.40 4.18
C ASP A 451 0.82 19.11 5.68
N LEU A 452 1.68 19.89 6.37
CA LEU A 452 2.01 19.63 7.77
C LEU A 452 0.82 19.83 8.70
N CYS A 453 -0.14 20.70 8.39
CA CYS A 453 -1.35 20.83 9.20
C CYS A 453 -2.09 19.49 9.33
N MET A 454 -2.09 18.68 8.26
CA MET A 454 -2.69 17.34 8.30
C MET A 454 -1.88 16.36 9.15
N CYS A 455 -0.57 16.51 9.25
CA CYS A 455 0.28 15.64 10.06
C CYS A 455 0.15 15.94 11.54
N TYR A 456 0.09 17.22 11.90
CA TYR A 456 -0.28 17.59 13.26
C TYR A 456 -1.72 17.14 13.59
N LEU A 457 -2.65 17.22 12.64
CA LEU A 457 -4.00 16.66 12.83
C LEU A 457 -3.97 15.15 13.14
N ASN A 458 -3.17 14.38 12.41
CA ASN A 458 -3.00 12.94 12.66
C ASN A 458 -2.29 12.66 14.00
N ALA A 459 -1.40 13.56 14.44
CA ALA A 459 -0.72 13.50 15.74
C ALA A 459 -1.61 13.92 16.93
N GLY A 460 -2.88 14.28 16.69
CA GLY A 460 -3.86 14.58 17.73
C GLY A 460 -4.28 16.04 17.84
N TRP A 461 -3.67 16.94 17.05
CA TRP A 461 -4.06 18.35 17.03
C TRP A 461 -5.38 18.55 16.28
N THR A 462 -6.07 19.65 16.56
CA THR A 462 -7.21 20.12 15.79
C THR A 462 -6.83 21.37 15.01
N ILE A 463 -7.29 21.51 13.76
CA ILE A 463 -6.98 22.67 12.92
C ILE A 463 -8.06 23.72 13.12
N HIS A 464 -7.68 24.88 13.66
CA HIS A 464 -8.58 26.00 13.91
C HIS A 464 -8.62 26.98 12.74
N ASP A 465 -7.47 27.27 12.13
CA ASP A 465 -7.36 28.06 10.90
C ASP A 465 -6.24 27.53 9.99
N ARG A 466 -6.39 27.73 8.67
CA ARG A 466 -5.38 27.43 7.67
C ARG A 466 -5.51 28.42 6.51
N SER A 467 -4.46 29.19 6.26
CA SER A 467 -4.39 30.13 5.15
C SER A 467 -3.19 29.82 4.25
N ILE A 468 -3.33 30.16 2.97
CA ILE A 468 -2.23 30.14 1.99
C ILE A 468 -1.87 31.59 1.71
N GLU A 469 -0.66 31.97 2.07
CA GLU A 469 -0.13 33.32 1.87
C GLU A 469 0.95 33.31 0.77
N SER A 470 1.22 34.47 0.18
CA SER A 470 2.23 34.62 -0.87
C SER A 470 3.17 35.78 -0.58
N ARG A 471 4.47 35.57 -0.81
CA ARG A 471 5.51 36.59 -0.65
C ARG A 471 6.39 36.63 -1.89
N GLU A 472 6.93 37.80 -2.21
CA GLU A 472 7.94 37.95 -3.25
C GLU A 472 9.27 37.31 -2.83
N ASP A 473 9.96 36.66 -3.76
CA ASP A 473 11.30 36.10 -3.54
C ASP A 473 12.35 37.20 -3.82
N PRO A 474 12.99 37.76 -2.79
CA PRO A 474 13.94 38.86 -2.98
C PRO A 474 15.20 38.45 -3.77
N GLN A 475 15.51 37.16 -3.92
CA GLN A 475 16.72 36.70 -4.61
C GLN A 475 16.49 36.25 -6.05
N ARG A 476 15.32 35.68 -6.38
CA ARG A 476 15.03 35.14 -7.73
C ARG A 476 13.94 35.89 -8.50
N GLY A 477 13.20 36.79 -7.85
CA GLY A 477 12.03 37.44 -8.43
C GLY A 477 10.83 36.48 -8.55
N GLY A 478 9.62 37.03 -8.42
CA GLY A 478 8.37 36.26 -8.45
C GLY A 478 7.85 35.85 -7.07
N ASN A 479 6.59 35.47 -6.99
CA ASN A 479 5.93 35.14 -5.72
C ASN A 479 6.02 33.65 -5.42
N TRP A 480 6.35 33.33 -4.17
CA TRP A 480 6.26 31.99 -3.61
C TRP A 480 5.19 31.93 -2.52
N LYS A 481 4.61 30.75 -2.34
CA LYS A 481 3.50 30.54 -1.40
C LYS A 481 3.97 29.76 -0.17
N PHE A 482 3.39 30.07 0.96
CA PHE A 482 3.56 29.35 2.22
C PHE A 482 2.21 29.15 2.89
N VAL A 483 2.16 28.17 3.79
CA VAL A 483 0.94 27.86 4.55
C VAL A 483 1.14 28.31 5.98
N VAL A 484 0.13 28.96 6.53
CA VAL A 484 0.02 29.31 7.94
C VAL A 484 -1.14 28.52 8.52
N GLY A 485 -0.94 27.90 9.67
CA GLY A 485 -1.94 27.12 10.36
C GLY A 485 -1.99 27.45 11.84
N GLU A 486 -3.21 27.47 12.38
CA GLU A 486 -3.48 27.55 13.80
C GLU A 486 -4.03 26.21 14.27
N LEU A 487 -3.40 25.65 15.29
CA LEU A 487 -3.69 24.32 15.82
C LEU A 487 -4.09 24.43 17.29
N GLU A 488 -4.92 23.50 17.76
CA GLU A 488 -5.33 23.41 19.15
C GLU A 488 -5.33 21.96 19.62
N ASP A 489 -4.76 21.73 20.80
CA ASP A 489 -4.75 20.44 21.49
C ASP A 489 -5.30 20.62 22.91
N SER A 490 -6.08 19.64 23.36
CA SER A 490 -6.76 19.69 24.67
C SER A 490 -5.80 19.70 25.88
N ALA A 491 -4.56 19.21 25.72
CA ALA A 491 -3.55 19.13 26.76
C ALA A 491 -2.43 20.17 26.57
N MET A 492 -2.01 20.42 25.32
CA MET A 492 -0.88 21.30 24.98
C MET A 492 -1.29 22.74 24.63
N GLY A 493 -2.59 23.03 24.51
CA GLY A 493 -3.10 24.36 24.19
C GLY A 493 -3.01 24.69 22.70
N ARG A 494 -2.90 25.99 22.38
CA ARG A 494 -2.81 26.46 20.99
C ARG A 494 -1.39 26.40 20.44
N ALA A 495 -1.25 26.15 19.16
CA ALA A 495 0.02 26.19 18.44
C ALA A 495 -0.10 26.90 17.10
N PHE A 496 1.02 27.48 16.69
CA PHE A 496 1.19 28.15 15.41
C PHE A 496 2.17 27.35 14.57
N ILE A 497 1.80 27.12 13.31
CA ILE A 497 2.66 26.49 12.32
C ILE A 497 2.73 27.34 11.05
N SER A 498 3.94 27.48 10.51
CA SER A 498 4.14 28.08 9.20
C SER A 498 5.17 27.28 8.41
N PHE A 499 4.88 26.96 7.14
CA PHE A 499 5.75 26.10 6.35
C PHE A 499 5.73 26.36 4.85
N ALA A 500 6.84 26.02 4.20
CA ALA A 500 7.05 26.18 2.77
C ALA A 500 8.03 25.17 2.18
N GLY A 501 7.82 24.79 0.92
CA GLY A 501 8.67 23.85 0.20
C GLY A 501 9.53 24.48 -0.89
N PHE A 502 10.64 23.81 -1.23
CA PHE A 502 11.41 24.06 -2.44
C PHE A 502 12.00 22.76 -3.00
N ASP A 503 12.33 22.75 -4.29
CA ASP A 503 12.93 21.59 -4.97
C ASP A 503 14.47 21.59 -4.95
N ALA A 504 15.10 20.54 -5.47
CA ALA A 504 16.56 20.42 -5.55
C ALA A 504 17.25 21.57 -6.34
N GLN A 505 16.50 22.29 -7.17
CA GLN A 505 16.97 23.47 -7.93
C GLN A 505 16.66 24.80 -7.20
N GLY A 506 16.00 24.75 -6.04
CA GLY A 506 15.61 25.90 -5.22
C GLY A 506 14.34 26.61 -5.69
N MET A 507 13.59 26.03 -6.63
CA MET A 507 12.30 26.58 -7.04
C MET A 507 11.27 26.35 -5.93
N ALA A 508 10.44 27.36 -5.68
CA ALA A 508 9.38 27.24 -4.69
C ALA A 508 8.35 26.19 -5.10
N ALA A 509 7.97 25.34 -4.15
CA ALA A 509 6.87 24.41 -4.36
C ALA A 509 5.54 25.07 -4.02
N GLU A 510 4.49 24.75 -4.78
CA GLU A 510 3.17 25.31 -4.54
C GLU A 510 2.33 24.45 -3.57
N PRO A 511 1.68 25.06 -2.57
CA PRO A 511 0.70 24.38 -1.73
C PRO A 511 -0.55 24.00 -2.53
N ALA A 512 -1.18 22.88 -2.16
CA ALA A 512 -2.48 22.51 -2.71
C ALA A 512 -3.56 23.46 -2.18
N GLY A 513 -4.37 24.07 -3.07
CA GLY A 513 -5.41 25.04 -2.70
C GLY A 513 -6.62 24.44 -1.96
N ASP A 514 -7.34 25.30 -1.23
CA ASP A 514 -8.44 24.97 -0.29
C ASP A 514 -9.77 24.50 -0.89
N ALA A 515 -9.79 23.99 -2.12
CA ALA A 515 -11.02 23.48 -2.71
C ALA A 515 -11.45 22.14 -2.09
N ILE A 516 -12.19 22.21 -0.97
CA ILE A 516 -12.78 21.06 -0.24
C ILE A 516 -13.58 20.16 -1.19
N LEU A 517 -14.27 20.76 -2.17
CA LEU A 517 -15.08 20.07 -3.18
C LEU A 517 -14.28 19.37 -4.29
N PHE A 518 -12.97 19.61 -4.40
CA PHE A 518 -12.10 19.00 -5.40
C PHE A 518 -10.95 18.20 -4.77
N ARG A 519 -10.98 17.92 -3.45
CA ARG A 519 -9.93 17.16 -2.73
C ARG A 519 -9.59 15.79 -3.35
N PRO A 520 -10.54 15.00 -3.92
CA PRO A 520 -10.19 13.77 -4.64
C PRO A 520 -9.54 14.06 -5.99
N TRP A 521 -10.03 15.08 -6.71
CA TRP A 521 -9.53 15.49 -8.02
C TRP A 521 -8.14 16.13 -7.94
N PHE A 522 -7.82 16.90 -6.89
CA PHE A 522 -6.49 17.45 -6.68
C PHE A 522 -5.48 16.42 -6.19
N ARG A 523 -5.89 15.39 -5.41
CA ARG A 523 -5.03 14.24 -5.08
C ARG A 523 -4.75 13.37 -6.30
N LEU A 524 -5.76 13.16 -7.13
CA LEU A 524 -5.61 12.53 -8.43
C LEU A 524 -4.68 13.41 -9.28
N ARG A 525 -4.99 14.70 -9.49
CA ARG A 525 -4.22 15.71 -10.26
C ARG A 525 -2.78 15.90 -9.79
N ARG A 526 -2.50 15.75 -8.50
CA ARG A 526 -1.15 15.76 -7.93
C ARG A 526 -0.36 14.52 -8.36
N ARG A 527 -1.02 13.38 -8.57
CA ARG A 527 -0.44 12.27 -9.35
C ARG A 527 -0.42 12.60 -10.86
N LEU A 528 -1.44 13.28 -11.40
CA LEU A 528 -1.57 13.53 -12.85
C LEU A 528 -0.64 14.61 -13.45
N LEU A 529 -0.11 15.55 -12.67
CA LEU A 529 0.75 16.64 -13.15
C LEU A 529 2.17 16.52 -12.58
N LEU A 530 2.72 15.31 -12.64
CA LEU A 530 4.14 15.05 -12.46
C LEU A 530 4.92 15.59 -13.68
N LYS A 531 5.15 16.90 -13.71
CA LYS A 531 6.49 17.34 -14.09
C LYS A 531 7.40 16.77 -13.00
N VAL A 532 8.05 15.65 -13.32
CA VAL A 532 9.32 15.16 -12.74
C VAL A 532 9.41 15.43 -11.24
N SER A 533 8.95 14.55 -10.33
CA SER A 533 9.04 14.82 -8.88
C SER A 533 10.50 15.11 -8.51
N PRO A 534 10.87 16.37 -8.23
CA PRO A 534 12.17 16.64 -7.65
C PRO A 534 12.11 16.23 -6.18
N GLN A 535 13.25 15.92 -5.58
CA GLN A 535 13.30 15.82 -4.13
C GLN A 535 12.84 17.16 -3.54
N LEU A 536 11.77 17.13 -2.77
CA LEU A 536 11.26 18.31 -2.11
C LEU A 536 11.83 18.41 -0.71
N PHE A 537 12.30 19.60 -0.38
CA PHE A 537 12.77 20.00 0.94
C PHE A 537 11.73 20.96 1.53
N GLN A 538 11.23 20.66 2.71
CA GLN A 538 10.20 21.46 3.35
C GLN A 538 10.72 22.10 4.63
N VAL A 539 10.54 23.40 4.73
CA VAL A 539 10.93 24.20 5.89
C VAL A 539 9.69 24.45 6.70
N GLN A 540 9.75 24.17 8.00
CA GLN A 540 8.67 24.47 8.94
C GLN A 540 9.16 25.27 10.14
N VAL A 541 8.28 26.11 10.65
CA VAL A 541 8.39 26.78 11.94
C VAL A 541 7.15 26.42 12.75
N PHE A 542 7.37 25.83 13.92
CA PHE A 542 6.32 25.41 14.85
C PHE A 542 6.57 26.00 16.23
N ALA A 543 5.54 26.59 16.84
CA ALA A 543 5.58 27.07 18.22
C ALA A 543 4.27 26.75 18.93
N SER A 544 4.32 26.21 20.14
CA SER A 544 3.16 25.85 20.96
C SER A 544 3.11 26.67 22.25
N GLY A 545 1.91 26.99 22.73
CA GLY A 545 1.66 27.74 23.96
C GLY A 545 1.03 29.11 23.71
N THR A 546 1.13 30.02 24.69
CA THR A 546 0.60 31.41 24.62
C THR A 546 1.17 32.23 23.46
N SER A 547 2.23 31.74 22.81
CA SER A 547 2.82 32.31 21.61
C SER A 547 1.89 32.34 20.39
N ALA A 548 0.85 31.50 20.36
CA ALA A 548 -0.04 31.43 19.22
C ALA A 548 -1.07 32.58 19.16
N GLU A 549 -1.27 33.35 20.24
CA GLU A 549 -2.33 34.38 20.30
C GLU A 549 -1.84 35.81 20.05
N ASP A 550 -0.53 36.05 20.18
CA ASP A 550 0.06 37.38 20.02
C ASP A 550 0.37 37.69 18.55
N GLN A 551 -0.22 38.76 18.03
CA GLN A 551 -0.06 39.18 16.63
C GLN A 551 1.37 39.63 16.30
N GLU A 552 2.09 40.24 17.24
CA GLU A 552 3.48 40.67 17.04
C GLU A 552 4.39 39.44 16.94
N LEU A 553 4.19 38.47 17.83
CA LEU A 553 4.97 37.24 17.85
C LEU A 553 4.71 36.34 16.62
N ARG A 554 3.49 36.34 16.08
CA ARG A 554 3.19 35.67 14.80
C ARG A 554 4.01 36.24 13.64
N GLN A 555 4.21 37.56 13.60
CA GLN A 555 5.06 38.19 12.58
C GLN A 555 6.52 37.77 12.76
N ASP A 556 7.01 37.68 14.00
CA ASP A 556 8.36 37.19 14.30
C ASP A 556 8.57 35.72 13.90
N LEU A 557 7.56 34.86 14.11
CA LEU A 557 7.58 33.45 13.69
C LEU A 557 7.56 33.29 12.17
N GLN A 558 6.76 34.09 11.47
CA GLN A 558 6.76 34.11 10.00
C GLN A 558 8.10 34.61 9.47
N GLN A 559 8.66 35.67 10.06
CA GLN A 559 9.98 36.18 9.67
C GLN A 559 11.09 35.14 9.91
N LEU A 560 11.00 34.36 10.99
CA LEU A 560 11.89 33.23 11.25
C LEU A 560 11.80 32.15 10.15
N LEU A 561 10.59 31.84 9.64
CA LEU A 561 10.43 30.93 8.49
C LEU A 561 11.14 31.49 7.26
N PHE A 562 10.97 32.78 7.01
CA PHE A 562 11.51 33.42 5.82
C PHE A 562 13.04 33.41 5.80
N ASP A 563 13.66 33.76 6.92
CA ASP A 563 15.12 33.81 7.04
C ASP A 563 15.74 32.41 7.02
N SER A 564 15.11 31.44 7.69
CA SER A 564 15.56 30.05 7.68
C SER A 564 15.41 29.39 6.31
N ARG A 565 14.29 29.62 5.60
CA ARG A 565 14.05 29.07 4.27
C ARG A 565 15.10 29.50 3.26
N VAL A 566 15.45 30.78 3.24
CA VAL A 566 16.47 31.31 2.32
C VAL A 566 17.82 30.65 2.61
N LYS A 567 18.20 30.50 3.88
CA LYS A 567 19.45 29.85 4.28
C LYS A 567 19.48 28.38 3.87
N PHE A 568 18.45 27.61 4.22
CA PHE A 568 18.37 26.20 3.83
C PHE A 568 18.40 26.01 2.32
N ARG A 569 17.63 26.81 1.58
CA ARG A 569 17.66 26.75 0.12
C ARG A 569 19.06 26.99 -0.41
N ASN A 570 19.76 28.01 0.07
CA ASN A 570 21.08 28.35 -0.43
C ASN A 570 22.09 27.23 -0.12
N SER A 571 22.03 26.62 1.07
CA SER A 571 22.88 25.48 1.41
C SER A 571 22.58 24.24 0.56
N VAL A 572 21.31 23.95 0.30
CA VAL A 572 20.88 22.79 -0.51
C VAL A 572 21.15 22.98 -2.00
N THR A 573 21.18 24.23 -2.49
CA THR A 573 21.35 24.56 -3.91
C THR A 573 22.76 25.00 -4.29
N ALA A 574 23.65 25.28 -3.32
CA ALA A 574 25.03 25.71 -3.55
C ALA A 574 25.81 24.75 -4.46
N THR A 575 26.14 25.17 -5.68
CA THR A 575 27.08 24.46 -6.55
C THR A 575 28.45 24.44 -5.87
N GLN A 576 29.07 23.27 -5.72
CA GLN A 576 30.48 23.22 -5.27
C GLN A 576 31.30 24.10 -6.23
N VAL A 577 31.87 25.18 -5.71
CA VAL A 577 33.01 25.81 -6.34
C VAL A 577 34.18 24.88 -6.00
N GLU A 578 34.73 24.23 -7.03
CA GLU A 578 35.93 23.39 -6.94
C GLU A 578 37.11 24.11 -6.26
#